data_AF-A0A2G9V5K5-F1
#
_entry.id   AF-A0A2G9V5K5-F1
#
_cell.length_a   1.000
_cell.length_b   1.000
_cell.length_c   1.000
_cell.angle_alpha   90.00
_cell.angle_beta   90.00
_cell.angle_gamma   90.00
#
_symmetry.space_group_name_H-M   'P 1'
#
loop_
_entity.id
_entity.type
_entity.pdbx_description
1 polymer ?
#
loop_
_entity_poly.entity_id
_entity_poly.type
_entity_poly.pdbx_seq_one_letter_code
_entity_poly.pdbx_strand_id
1 'polypeptide(L)'
;MADQQHVERGDSIVPELTDSEKEQLEKEREKEAEKNSTKCPPAPEYPLADRVKELGLDVPLESPEFYEELKTKPSTYFKDMKELPDCAAKKYIPDIARRYIELERRIKVLESTLWALPREDRSLEEDRFEILTELLDKACQGFEIWDEHVERNIKYGHRVVLEARLLHLIESKFDIIEGICAKFDKLKGDQHGVNNEREFLRYEIRHCDLMFTEIHESFLKSYLDLEW
;
A
#
# COMPACT_ATOMS: atom_id res chain seq x y z
N MET A 1 -46.38 -25.41 51.82
CA MET A 1 -45.47 -25.39 52.98
C MET A 1 -44.51 -26.56 52.76
N ALA A 2 -43.41 -26.33 52.06
CA ALA A 2 -42.13 -25.87 52.62
C ALA A 2 -41.56 -26.95 53.57
N ASP A 3 -40.59 -27.73 53.09
CA ASP A 3 -39.21 -27.47 53.52
C ASP A 3 -38.18 -28.24 52.69
N GLN A 4 -37.10 -27.52 52.42
CA GLN A 4 -35.99 -27.84 51.53
C GLN A 4 -35.05 -28.85 52.17
N GLN A 5 -34.55 -29.76 51.33
CA GLN A 5 -33.47 -30.67 51.67
C GLN A 5 -32.17 -29.88 51.87
N HIS A 6 -31.57 -30.08 53.05
CA HIS A 6 -30.18 -29.79 53.34
C HIS A 6 -29.29 -30.70 52.48
N VAL A 7 -28.45 -30.13 51.62
CA VAL A 7 -27.31 -30.84 51.02
C VAL A 7 -26.07 -29.97 51.22
N GLU A 8 -25.06 -30.59 51.81
CA GLU A 8 -23.78 -30.05 52.22
C GLU A 8 -23.00 -29.45 51.03
N ARG A 9 -22.36 -28.31 51.27
CA ARG A 9 -21.37 -27.72 50.34
C ARG A 9 -20.15 -28.64 50.29
N GLY A 10 -20.01 -29.39 49.20
CA GLY A 10 -18.78 -30.09 48.88
C GLY A 10 -17.67 -29.10 48.50
N ASP A 11 -16.53 -29.24 49.17
CA ASP A 11 -15.28 -28.55 48.88
C ASP A 11 -14.87 -28.75 47.41
N SER A 12 -14.59 -27.65 46.71
CA SER A 12 -13.97 -27.73 45.37
C SER A 12 -12.51 -28.14 45.51
N ILE A 13 -12.16 -29.28 44.91
CA ILE A 13 -10.87 -29.99 44.96
C ILE A 13 -9.76 -29.30 44.13
N VAL A 14 -9.87 -27.99 43.88
CA VAL A 14 -8.85 -27.25 43.10
C VAL A 14 -8.18 -26.25 44.04
N PRO A 15 -6.88 -26.43 44.37
CA PRO A 15 -6.13 -25.45 45.15
C PRO A 15 -6.20 -24.08 44.46
N GLU A 16 -6.54 -23.04 45.21
CA GLU A 16 -6.46 -21.68 44.69
C GLU A 16 -5.01 -21.36 44.34
N LEU A 17 -4.77 -20.92 43.10
CA LEU A 17 -3.45 -20.51 42.62
C LEU A 17 -2.88 -19.45 43.57
N THR A 18 -1.64 -19.66 44.01
CA THR A 18 -0.91 -18.68 44.81
C THR A 18 -0.66 -17.42 43.99
N ASP A 19 -0.48 -16.27 44.66
CA ASP A 19 -0.32 -14.98 43.95
C ASP A 19 0.88 -14.98 42.99
N SER A 20 1.92 -15.77 43.31
CA SER A 20 3.08 -16.00 42.43
C SER A 20 2.73 -16.82 41.18
N GLU A 21 1.81 -17.78 41.26
CA GLU A 21 1.37 -18.59 40.12
C GLU A 21 0.41 -17.81 39.22
N LYS A 22 -0.42 -16.94 39.81
CA LYS A 22 -1.27 -15.99 39.06
C LYS A 22 -0.42 -15.00 38.27
N GLU A 23 0.62 -14.42 38.87
CA GLU A 23 1.56 -13.53 38.16
C GLU A 23 2.33 -14.25 37.04
N GLN A 24 2.68 -15.53 37.21
CA GLN A 24 3.35 -16.31 36.18
C GLN A 24 2.41 -16.63 35.01
N LEU A 25 1.16 -17.01 35.29
CA LEU A 25 0.12 -17.23 34.29
C LEU A 25 -0.25 -15.93 33.55
N GLU A 26 -0.24 -14.79 34.23
CA GLU A 26 -0.51 -13.50 33.62
C GLU A 26 0.65 -13.08 32.70
N LYS A 27 1.91 -13.28 33.12
CA LYS A 27 3.09 -13.08 32.27
C LYS A 27 3.15 -14.05 31.08
N GLU A 28 2.70 -15.29 31.24
CA GLU A 28 2.60 -16.25 30.14
C GLU A 28 1.46 -15.88 29.18
N ARG A 29 0.31 -15.41 29.69
CA ARG A 29 -0.78 -14.86 28.87
C ARG A 29 -0.38 -13.58 28.14
N GLU A 30 0.41 -12.71 28.75
CA GLU A 30 0.96 -11.52 28.11
C GLU A 30 1.96 -11.90 27.00
N LYS A 31 2.83 -12.89 27.25
CA LYS A 31 3.76 -13.42 26.23
C LYS A 31 3.05 -14.16 25.09
N GLU A 32 1.97 -14.89 25.39
CA GLU A 32 1.12 -15.51 24.37
C GLU A 32 0.28 -14.49 23.62
N ALA A 33 -0.20 -13.44 24.28
CA ALA A 33 -0.88 -12.31 23.64
C ALA A 33 0.08 -11.51 22.75
N GLU A 34 1.36 -11.39 23.12
CA GLU A 34 2.39 -10.81 22.26
C GLU A 34 2.76 -11.71 21.09
N LYS A 35 2.70 -13.04 21.24
CA LYS A 35 2.94 -14.01 20.16
C LYS A 35 1.77 -14.15 19.19
N ASN A 36 0.53 -14.06 19.67
CA ASN A 36 -0.70 -14.20 18.87
C ASN A 36 -1.29 -12.86 18.42
N SER A 37 -0.71 -11.74 18.88
CA SER A 37 -1.00 -10.44 18.31
C SER A 37 -0.26 -10.36 16.98
N THR A 38 -0.99 -10.59 15.90
CA THR A 38 -0.70 -10.04 14.58
C THR A 38 -0.76 -8.51 14.72
N LYS A 39 0.28 -7.94 15.35
CA LYS A 39 0.39 -6.52 15.67
C LYS A 39 0.44 -5.79 14.34
N CYS A 40 -0.55 -4.93 14.09
CA CYS A 40 -0.48 -3.96 13.01
C CYS A 40 0.90 -3.27 13.09
N PRO A 41 1.67 -3.18 11.98
CA PRO A 41 2.97 -2.55 12.01
C PRO A 41 2.90 -1.13 12.61
N PRO A 42 3.96 -0.67 13.29
CA PRO A 42 3.99 0.63 13.95
C PRO A 42 3.68 1.79 12.98
N ALA A 43 3.26 2.92 13.55
CA ALA A 43 2.79 4.08 12.80
C ALA A 43 3.79 4.52 11.71
N PRO A 44 3.30 4.94 10.52
CA PRO A 44 4.14 5.26 9.38
C PRO A 44 5.07 6.44 9.65
N GLU A 45 6.36 6.27 9.37
CA GLU A 45 7.18 7.39 8.90
C GLU A 45 6.71 7.70 7.47
N TYR A 46 6.63 8.99 7.11
CA TYR A 46 6.31 9.46 5.75
C TYR A 46 7.60 9.94 5.06
N PRO A 47 8.55 9.03 4.75
CA PRO A 47 9.86 9.42 4.24
C PRO A 47 9.75 10.21 2.93
N LEU A 48 8.74 9.99 2.09
CA LEU A 48 8.59 10.71 0.82
C LEU A 48 8.28 12.19 1.04
N ALA A 49 7.48 12.54 2.05
CA ALA A 49 7.15 13.94 2.32
C ALA A 49 8.38 14.76 2.75
N ASP A 50 9.27 14.17 3.54
CA ASP A 50 10.51 14.83 3.96
C ASP A 50 11.53 14.86 2.81
N ARG A 51 11.64 13.76 2.05
CA ARG A 51 12.45 13.69 0.82
C ARG A 51 12.07 14.75 -0.22
N VAL A 52 10.77 14.94 -0.45
CA VAL A 52 10.24 15.97 -1.37
C VAL A 52 10.70 17.38 -0.95
N LYS A 53 10.65 17.68 0.35
CA LYS A 53 11.10 18.97 0.90
C LYS A 53 12.62 19.14 0.81
N GLU A 54 13.37 18.10 1.15
CA GLU A 54 14.85 18.11 1.07
C GLU A 54 15.33 18.44 -0.34
N LEU A 55 14.64 17.91 -1.35
CA LEU A 55 14.94 18.12 -2.76
C LEU A 55 14.26 19.37 -3.35
N GLY A 56 13.46 20.08 -2.56
CA GLY A 56 12.74 21.29 -2.97
C GLY A 56 11.76 21.07 -4.12
N LEU A 57 11.20 19.87 -4.23
CA LEU A 57 10.26 19.54 -5.31
C LEU A 57 8.87 20.13 -5.07
N ASP A 58 8.53 20.48 -3.84
CA ASP A 58 7.27 21.10 -3.44
C ASP A 58 7.24 22.62 -3.60
N VAL A 59 8.36 23.24 -4.00
CA VAL A 59 8.43 24.69 -4.19
C VAL A 59 7.52 25.10 -5.36
N PRO A 60 6.48 25.92 -5.12
CA PRO A 60 5.56 26.34 -6.17
C PRO A 60 6.27 27.24 -7.18
N LEU A 61 6.08 26.94 -8.47
CA LEU A 61 6.67 27.68 -9.60
C LEU A 61 5.62 28.45 -10.42
N GLU A 62 4.34 28.26 -10.11
CA GLU A 62 3.19 28.90 -10.74
C GLU A 62 2.18 29.35 -9.68
N SER A 63 1.08 29.97 -10.12
CA SER A 63 0.04 30.46 -9.21
C SER A 63 -0.69 29.30 -8.50
N PRO A 64 -1.25 29.54 -7.30
CA PRO A 64 -2.06 28.54 -6.60
C PRO A 64 -3.23 28.00 -7.43
N GLU A 65 -3.88 28.86 -8.24
CA GLU A 65 -5.02 28.46 -9.08
C GLU A 65 -4.63 27.41 -10.13
N PHE A 66 -3.42 27.51 -10.67
CA PHE A 66 -2.89 26.52 -11.60
C PHE A 66 -2.78 25.14 -10.93
N TYR A 67 -2.25 25.08 -9.71
CA TYR A 67 -2.13 23.82 -8.97
C TYR A 67 -3.48 23.26 -8.53
N GLU A 68 -4.44 24.10 -8.15
CA GLU A 68 -5.80 23.65 -7.86
C GLU A 68 -6.49 23.05 -9.10
N GLU A 69 -6.29 23.65 -10.29
CA GLU A 69 -6.80 23.06 -11.53
C GLU A 69 -6.14 21.70 -11.81
N LEU A 70 -4.83 21.58 -11.60
CA LEU A 70 -4.09 20.34 -11.85
C LEU A 70 -4.58 19.17 -11.01
N LYS A 71 -5.00 19.40 -9.75
CA LYS A 71 -5.57 18.35 -8.89
C LYS A 71 -6.75 17.62 -9.53
N THR A 72 -7.51 18.30 -10.40
CA THR A 72 -8.66 17.71 -11.09
C THR A 72 -8.28 16.85 -12.29
N LYS A 73 -7.03 16.94 -12.77
CA LYS A 73 -6.58 16.21 -13.95
C LYS A 73 -6.09 14.80 -13.56
N PRO A 74 -6.41 13.78 -14.36
CA PRO A 74 -5.85 12.44 -14.17
C PRO A 74 -4.35 12.40 -14.47
N SER A 75 -3.63 11.42 -13.95
CA SER A 75 -2.21 11.16 -14.25
C SER A 75 -1.94 11.01 -15.76
N THR A 76 -2.90 10.53 -16.54
CA THR A 76 -2.80 10.43 -18.01
C THR A 76 -2.75 11.78 -18.73
N TYR A 77 -3.08 12.89 -18.06
CA TYR A 77 -2.99 14.25 -18.62
C TYR A 77 -1.56 14.61 -19.06
N PHE A 78 -0.55 14.06 -18.39
CA PHE A 78 0.85 14.40 -18.60
C PHE A 78 1.51 13.65 -19.78
N LYS A 79 0.81 12.71 -20.43
CA LYS A 79 1.41 11.76 -21.39
C LYS A 79 2.12 12.41 -22.59
N ASP A 80 1.66 13.59 -23.01
CA ASP A 80 2.16 14.28 -24.21
C ASP A 80 3.17 15.39 -23.88
N MET A 81 3.60 15.50 -22.62
CA MET A 81 4.51 16.57 -22.16
C MET A 81 5.98 16.35 -22.50
N LYS A 82 6.33 15.21 -23.10
CA LYS A 82 7.72 14.85 -23.43
C LYS A 82 8.41 15.86 -24.35
N GLU A 83 7.65 16.47 -25.26
CA GLU A 83 8.17 17.45 -26.23
C GLU A 83 8.22 18.88 -25.67
N LEU A 84 7.76 19.11 -24.43
CA LEU A 84 7.80 20.42 -23.84
C LEU A 84 9.23 20.82 -23.48
N PRO A 85 9.63 22.08 -23.76
CA PRO A 85 10.88 22.62 -23.24
C PRO A 85 10.90 22.57 -21.70
N ASP A 86 12.08 22.37 -21.12
CA ASP A 86 12.26 22.26 -19.67
C ASP A 86 11.68 23.46 -18.89
N CYS A 87 11.81 24.67 -19.43
CA CYS A 87 11.24 25.87 -18.82
C CYS A 87 9.71 25.83 -18.70
N ALA A 88 9.02 25.11 -19.59
CA ALA A 88 7.58 24.93 -19.59
C ALA A 88 7.13 23.68 -18.82
N ALA A 89 7.96 22.64 -18.76
CA ALA A 89 7.64 21.38 -18.08
C ALA A 89 7.90 21.43 -16.57
N LYS A 90 8.93 22.17 -16.12
CA LYS A 90 9.37 22.18 -14.71
C LYS A 90 8.26 22.56 -13.72
N LYS A 91 7.31 23.41 -14.12
CA LYS A 91 6.19 23.85 -13.28
C LYS A 91 5.24 22.74 -12.81
N TYR A 92 5.24 21.59 -13.49
CA TYR A 92 4.39 20.45 -13.13
C TYR A 92 5.00 19.57 -12.02
N ILE A 93 6.31 19.67 -11.76
CA ILE A 93 7.02 18.84 -10.77
C ILE A 93 6.41 18.94 -9.36
N PRO A 94 6.02 20.13 -8.85
CA PRO A 94 5.37 20.21 -7.54
C PRO A 94 4.03 19.46 -7.46
N ASP A 95 3.23 19.43 -8.53
CA ASP A 95 1.98 18.65 -8.53
C ASP A 95 2.28 17.14 -8.59
N ILE A 96 3.27 16.72 -9.37
CA ILE A 96 3.68 15.31 -9.46
C ILE A 96 4.16 14.84 -8.07
N ALA A 97 5.06 15.58 -7.42
CA ALA A 97 5.55 15.27 -6.07
C ALA A 97 4.42 15.19 -5.04
N ARG A 98 3.45 16.12 -5.09
CA ARG A 98 2.24 16.08 -4.24
C ARG A 98 1.48 14.77 -4.41
N ARG A 99 1.29 14.28 -5.64
CA ARG A 99 0.58 13.02 -5.92
C ARG A 99 1.30 11.81 -5.33
N TYR A 100 2.63 11.77 -5.37
CA TYR A 100 3.39 10.70 -4.72
C TYR A 100 3.18 10.67 -3.19
N ILE A 101 3.17 11.84 -2.55
CA ILE A 101 2.87 11.95 -1.11
C ILE A 101 1.46 11.46 -0.80
N GLU A 102 0.48 11.75 -1.67
CA GLU A 102 -0.89 11.27 -1.50
C GLU A 102 -1.00 9.75 -1.63
N LEU A 103 -0.26 9.16 -2.57
CA LEU A 103 -0.20 7.70 -2.69
C LEU A 103 0.51 7.05 -1.51
N GLU A 104 1.58 7.64 -0.97
CA GLU A 104 2.24 7.15 0.26
C GLU A 104 1.25 7.06 1.43
N ARG A 105 0.39 8.09 1.58
CA ARG A 105 -0.68 8.07 2.59
C ARG A 105 -1.70 6.97 2.31
N ARG A 106 -2.02 6.71 1.05
CA ARG A 106 -2.98 5.68 0.64
C ARG A 106 -2.47 4.26 0.93
N ILE A 107 -1.16 4.01 0.83
CA ILE A 107 -0.55 2.70 1.18
C ILE A 107 -0.98 2.28 2.59
N LYS A 108 -1.01 3.20 3.55
CA LYS A 108 -1.28 2.87 4.95
C LYS A 108 -2.74 2.51 5.22
N VAL A 109 -3.65 3.17 4.51
CA VAL A 109 -5.06 2.79 4.50
C VAL A 109 -5.22 1.41 3.87
N LEU A 110 -4.52 1.14 2.78
CA LEU A 110 -4.52 -0.15 2.09
C LEU A 110 -3.97 -1.29 2.94
N GLU A 111 -2.78 -1.11 3.54
CA GLU A 111 -2.18 -2.07 4.47
C GLU A 111 -3.15 -2.41 5.59
N SER A 112 -3.72 -1.39 6.25
CA SER A 112 -4.69 -1.60 7.34
C SER A 112 -5.93 -2.35 6.87
N THR A 113 -6.43 -2.01 5.66
CA THR A 113 -7.61 -2.65 5.07
C THR A 113 -7.35 -4.12 4.75
N LEU A 114 -6.19 -4.43 4.15
CA LEU A 114 -5.77 -5.80 3.86
C LEU A 114 -5.64 -6.62 5.14
N TRP A 115 -4.95 -6.08 6.16
CA TRP A 115 -4.73 -6.78 7.42
C TRP A 115 -6.03 -7.12 8.15
N ALA A 116 -7.07 -6.29 8.00
CA ALA A 116 -8.38 -6.50 8.59
C ALA A 116 -9.24 -7.57 7.89
N LEU A 117 -8.82 -8.09 6.73
CA LEU A 117 -9.60 -9.07 5.98
C LEU A 117 -9.77 -10.39 6.76
N PRO A 118 -10.99 -10.96 6.82
CA PRO A 118 -11.24 -12.22 7.49
C PRO A 118 -10.57 -13.36 6.73
N ARG A 119 -9.69 -14.11 7.39
CA ARG A 119 -8.99 -15.25 6.80
C ARG A 119 -8.70 -16.32 7.85
N GLU A 120 -8.85 -17.57 7.47
CA GLU A 120 -8.50 -18.74 8.28
C GLU A 120 -7.13 -19.27 7.82
N ASP A 121 -6.36 -19.89 8.72
CA ASP A 121 -5.06 -20.49 8.39
C ASP A 121 -5.24 -21.59 7.33
N ARG A 122 -4.40 -21.56 6.29
CA ARG A 122 -4.40 -22.43 5.10
C ARG A 122 -5.69 -22.39 4.28
N SER A 123 -6.39 -21.26 4.32
CA SER A 123 -7.61 -21.04 3.53
C SER A 123 -7.33 -20.43 2.16
N LEU A 124 -8.34 -20.46 1.28
CA LEU A 124 -8.26 -19.76 -0.01
C LEU A 124 -8.24 -18.24 0.19
N GLU A 125 -8.85 -17.76 1.26
CA GLU A 125 -8.85 -16.36 1.69
C GLU A 125 -7.45 -15.91 2.13
N GLU A 126 -6.69 -16.76 2.81
CA GLU A 126 -5.30 -16.47 3.16
C GLU A 126 -4.42 -16.33 1.91
N ASP A 127 -4.49 -17.27 0.95
CA ASP A 127 -3.72 -17.18 -0.29
C ASP A 127 -4.12 -15.95 -1.14
N ARG A 128 -5.40 -15.56 -1.16
CA ARG A 128 -5.84 -14.30 -1.79
C ARG A 128 -5.25 -13.08 -1.10
N PHE A 129 -5.25 -13.06 0.24
CA PHE A 129 -4.63 -12.00 1.02
C PHE A 129 -3.12 -11.90 0.70
N GLU A 130 -2.40 -13.02 0.66
CA GLU A 130 -0.97 -13.03 0.31
C GLU A 130 -0.70 -12.44 -1.07
N ILE A 131 -1.48 -12.82 -2.09
CA ILE A 131 -1.30 -12.29 -3.46
C ILE A 131 -1.64 -10.79 -3.52
N LEU A 132 -2.65 -10.33 -2.77
CA LEU A 132 -2.98 -8.90 -2.69
C LEU A 132 -1.86 -8.09 -2.02
N THR A 133 -1.26 -8.62 -0.96
CA THR A 133 -0.10 -8.01 -0.32
C THR A 133 1.10 -7.99 -1.27
N GLU A 134 1.35 -9.07 -2.01
CA GLU A 134 2.40 -9.10 -3.04
C GLU A 134 2.15 -8.04 -4.13
N LEU A 135 0.91 -7.85 -4.58
CA LEU A 135 0.55 -6.79 -5.53
C LEU A 135 0.79 -5.39 -4.95
N LEU A 136 0.48 -5.17 -3.67
CA LEU A 136 0.75 -3.90 -3.00
C LEU A 136 2.26 -3.63 -2.95
N ASP A 137 3.05 -4.60 -2.49
CA ASP A 137 4.51 -4.49 -2.43
C ASP A 137 5.11 -4.21 -3.81
N LYS A 138 4.60 -4.89 -4.84
CA LYS A 138 4.99 -4.67 -6.23
C LYS A 138 4.65 -3.28 -6.73
N ALA A 139 3.45 -2.77 -6.45
CA ALA A 139 3.10 -1.40 -6.79
C ALA A 139 4.03 -0.39 -6.09
N CYS A 140 4.39 -0.65 -4.83
CA CYS A 140 5.28 0.21 -4.05
C CYS A 140 6.72 0.31 -4.60
N GLN A 141 7.19 -0.65 -5.40
CA GLN A 141 8.47 -0.52 -6.11
C GLN A 141 8.52 0.72 -7.02
N GLY A 142 7.36 1.22 -7.47
CA GLY A 142 7.29 2.46 -8.25
C GLY A 142 7.81 3.70 -7.50
N PHE A 143 7.76 3.72 -6.16
CA PHE A 143 8.33 4.82 -5.36
C PHE A 143 9.86 4.80 -5.36
N GLU A 144 10.46 3.61 -5.36
CA GLU A 144 11.92 3.46 -5.44
C GLU A 144 12.44 3.94 -6.81
N ILE A 145 11.72 3.57 -7.89
CA ILE A 145 12.03 4.04 -9.25
C ILE A 145 11.86 5.56 -9.35
N TRP A 146 10.83 6.11 -8.71
CA TRP A 146 10.63 7.57 -8.66
C TRP A 146 11.80 8.28 -7.95
N ASP A 147 12.29 7.76 -6.82
CA ASP A 147 13.43 8.35 -6.12
C ASP A 147 14.70 8.33 -7.02
N GLU A 148 14.93 7.25 -7.78
CA GLU A 148 16.01 7.22 -8.78
C GLU A 148 15.83 8.29 -9.85
N HIS A 149 14.62 8.47 -10.40
CA HIS A 149 14.35 9.49 -11.40
C HIS A 149 14.64 10.90 -10.90
N VAL A 150 14.33 11.16 -9.62
CA VAL A 150 14.53 12.48 -9.00
C VAL A 150 16.00 12.82 -8.87
N GLU A 151 16.85 11.85 -8.52
CA GLU A 151 18.29 12.05 -8.35
C GLU A 151 19.04 12.24 -9.67
N ARG A 152 18.41 11.89 -10.79
CA ARG A 152 19.06 11.83 -12.11
C ARG A 152 18.61 12.99 -13.00
N ASN A 153 19.59 13.65 -13.61
CA ASN A 153 19.33 14.83 -14.44
C ASN A 153 18.85 14.45 -15.85
N ILE A 154 17.54 14.22 -16.00
CA ILE A 154 16.86 14.06 -17.30
C ILE A 154 16.00 15.29 -17.62
N LYS A 155 15.64 15.46 -18.90
CA LYS A 155 14.73 16.54 -19.34
C LYS A 155 13.42 16.52 -18.54
N TYR A 156 12.96 17.69 -18.11
CA TYR A 156 11.76 17.81 -17.27
C TYR A 156 10.50 17.32 -17.99
N GLY A 157 10.38 17.54 -19.30
CA GLY A 157 9.26 17.01 -20.09
C GLY A 157 9.18 15.49 -20.02
N HIS A 158 10.32 14.81 -20.17
CA HIS A 158 10.42 13.36 -20.07
C HIS A 158 10.13 12.89 -18.64
N ARG A 159 10.73 13.56 -17.65
CA ARG A 159 10.52 13.27 -16.23
C ARG A 159 9.05 13.30 -15.86
N VAL A 160 8.34 14.36 -16.24
CA VAL A 160 6.90 14.51 -15.99
C VAL A 160 6.10 13.35 -16.58
N VAL A 161 6.42 12.92 -17.81
CA VAL A 161 5.73 11.79 -18.45
C VAL A 161 6.03 10.47 -17.74
N LEU A 162 7.29 10.19 -17.42
CA LEU A 162 7.71 8.95 -16.75
C LEU A 162 7.11 8.84 -15.35
N GLU A 163 7.22 9.90 -14.56
CA GLU A 163 6.69 9.93 -13.20
C GLU A 163 5.16 9.88 -13.20
N ALA A 164 4.48 10.46 -14.18
CA ALA A 164 3.03 10.33 -14.32
C ALA A 164 2.60 8.91 -14.74
N ARG A 165 3.39 8.21 -15.57
CA ARG A 165 3.15 6.79 -15.90
C ARG A 165 3.27 5.89 -14.67
N LEU A 166 4.28 6.13 -13.83
CA LEU A 166 4.44 5.44 -12.55
C LEU A 166 3.25 5.72 -11.61
N LEU A 167 2.86 6.99 -11.43
CA LEU A 167 1.68 7.36 -10.65
C LEU A 167 0.43 6.61 -11.12
N HIS A 168 0.16 6.62 -12.43
CA HIS A 168 -0.99 5.93 -13.00
C HIS A 168 -0.97 4.42 -12.71
N LEU A 169 0.21 3.78 -12.85
CA LEU A 169 0.36 2.36 -12.57
C LEU A 169 0.05 2.07 -11.10
N ILE A 170 0.66 2.80 -10.17
CA ILE A 170 0.46 2.65 -8.72
C ILE A 170 -1.03 2.87 -8.36
N GLU A 171 -1.61 3.99 -8.81
CA GLU A 171 -3.03 4.32 -8.64
C GLU A 171 -3.92 3.17 -9.09
N SER A 172 -3.68 2.62 -10.29
CA SER A 172 -4.48 1.53 -10.83
C SER A 172 -4.42 0.26 -9.99
N LYS A 173 -3.25 -0.08 -9.41
CA LYS A 173 -3.11 -1.27 -8.56
C LYS A 173 -3.78 -1.07 -7.22
N PHE A 174 -3.67 0.12 -6.66
CA PHE A 174 -4.36 0.48 -5.42
C PHE A 174 -5.88 0.38 -5.61
N ASP A 175 -6.41 0.88 -6.73
CA ASP A 175 -7.84 0.77 -7.06
C ASP A 175 -8.31 -0.69 -7.17
N ILE A 176 -7.49 -1.56 -7.79
CA ILE A 176 -7.76 -3.01 -7.88
C ILE A 176 -7.84 -3.64 -6.48
N ILE A 177 -6.85 -3.35 -5.63
CA ILE A 177 -6.77 -3.88 -4.27
C ILE A 177 -8.00 -3.43 -3.47
N GLU A 178 -8.32 -2.14 -3.47
CA GLU A 178 -9.50 -1.61 -2.78
C GLU A 178 -10.80 -2.25 -3.28
N GLY A 179 -10.93 -2.39 -4.60
CA GLY A 179 -12.10 -3.00 -5.23
C GLY A 179 -12.32 -4.46 -4.81
N ILE A 180 -11.24 -5.23 -4.67
CA ILE A 180 -11.27 -6.62 -4.21
C ILE A 180 -11.55 -6.67 -2.70
N CYS A 181 -10.84 -5.89 -1.89
CA CYS A 181 -11.07 -5.81 -0.44
C CYS A 181 -12.54 -5.47 -0.10
N ALA A 182 -13.14 -4.51 -0.81
CA ALA A 182 -14.55 -4.11 -0.62
C ALA A 182 -15.56 -5.23 -0.94
N LYS A 183 -15.13 -6.29 -1.65
CA LYS A 183 -15.96 -7.41 -2.10
C LYS A 183 -15.38 -8.75 -1.66
N PHE A 184 -14.47 -8.76 -0.69
CA PHE A 184 -13.65 -9.93 -0.37
C PHE A 184 -14.48 -11.17 -0.03
N ASP A 185 -15.51 -11.01 0.79
CA ASP A 185 -16.41 -12.08 1.23
C ASP A 185 -17.35 -12.61 0.13
N LYS A 186 -17.49 -11.91 -1.01
CA LYS A 186 -18.44 -12.31 -2.07
C LYS A 186 -18.06 -13.62 -2.75
N LEU A 187 -16.79 -14.00 -2.69
CA LEU A 187 -16.29 -15.24 -3.28
C LEU A 187 -16.24 -16.41 -2.27
N LYS A 188 -16.76 -16.22 -1.05
CA LYS A 188 -16.77 -17.27 -0.04
C LYS A 188 -17.57 -18.48 -0.53
N GLY A 189 -16.90 -19.61 -0.64
CA GLY A 189 -17.47 -20.85 -1.18
C GLY A 189 -17.52 -20.95 -2.71
N ASP A 190 -17.05 -19.93 -3.44
CA ASP A 190 -16.92 -19.96 -4.91
C ASP A 190 -15.45 -20.20 -5.32
N GLN A 191 -15.06 -21.47 -5.40
CA GLN A 191 -13.70 -21.85 -5.78
C GLN A 191 -13.32 -21.38 -7.20
N HIS A 192 -14.28 -21.34 -8.13
CA HIS A 192 -13.99 -20.93 -9.50
C HIS A 192 -13.72 -19.43 -9.57
N GLY A 193 -14.56 -18.62 -8.92
CA GLY A 193 -14.36 -17.18 -8.80
C GLY A 193 -13.04 -16.84 -8.12
N VAL A 194 -12.70 -17.52 -7.03
CA VAL A 194 -11.40 -17.35 -6.34
C VAL A 194 -10.23 -17.65 -7.28
N ASN A 195 -10.25 -18.77 -8.01
CA ASN A 195 -9.15 -19.12 -8.90
C ASN A 195 -8.98 -18.10 -10.04
N ASN A 196 -10.07 -17.60 -10.61
CA ASN A 196 -10.02 -16.56 -11.64
C ASN A 196 -9.43 -15.24 -11.08
N GLU A 197 -9.83 -14.83 -9.87
CA GLU A 197 -9.28 -13.63 -9.23
C GLU A 197 -7.78 -13.78 -8.95
N ARG A 198 -7.34 -14.95 -8.48
CA ARG A 198 -5.91 -15.23 -8.24
C ARG A 198 -5.08 -15.16 -9.53
N GLU A 199 -5.58 -15.73 -10.62
CA GLU A 199 -4.89 -15.66 -11.92
C GLU A 199 -4.82 -14.22 -12.43
N PHE A 200 -5.91 -13.47 -12.28
CA PHE A 200 -5.95 -12.05 -12.60
C PHE A 200 -4.95 -11.24 -11.77
N LEU A 201 -4.91 -11.42 -10.44
CA LEU A 201 -3.96 -10.73 -9.57
C LEU A 201 -2.50 -11.05 -9.93
N ARG A 202 -2.19 -12.32 -10.21
CA ARG A 202 -0.85 -12.73 -10.69
C ARG A 202 -0.51 -12.12 -12.04
N TYR A 203 -1.50 -11.93 -12.92
CA TYR A 203 -1.31 -11.19 -14.16
C TYR A 203 -0.99 -9.72 -13.87
N GLU A 204 -1.71 -9.06 -12.96
CA GLU A 204 -1.46 -7.67 -12.57
C GLU A 204 -0.08 -7.46 -11.96
N ILE A 205 0.41 -8.41 -11.15
CA ILE A 205 1.79 -8.39 -10.62
C ILE A 205 2.82 -8.42 -11.77
N ARG A 206 2.68 -9.35 -12.71
CA ARG A 206 3.57 -9.41 -13.89
C ARG A 206 3.46 -8.18 -14.78
N HIS A 207 2.27 -7.60 -14.88
CA HIS A 207 2.05 -6.36 -15.61
C HIS A 207 2.83 -5.20 -14.96
N CYS A 208 2.93 -5.14 -13.62
CA CYS A 208 3.81 -4.17 -12.96
C CYS A 208 5.27 -4.34 -13.42
N ASP A 209 5.81 -5.57 -13.41
CA ASP A 209 7.20 -5.82 -13.83
C ASP A 209 7.45 -5.38 -15.29
N LEU A 210 6.51 -5.67 -16.20
CA LEU A 210 6.57 -5.23 -17.59
C LEU A 210 6.61 -3.69 -17.68
N MET A 211 5.68 -3.03 -17.00
CA MET A 211 5.57 -1.57 -17.05
C MET A 211 6.78 -0.88 -16.42
N PHE A 212 7.33 -1.41 -15.32
CA PHE A 212 8.58 -0.89 -14.74
C PHE A 212 9.75 -1.04 -15.70
N THR A 213 9.83 -2.16 -16.40
CA THR A 213 10.85 -2.38 -17.44
C THR A 213 10.74 -1.34 -18.56
N GLU A 214 9.53 -1.11 -19.09
CA GLU A 214 9.31 -0.10 -20.14
C GLU A 214 9.61 1.33 -19.68
N ILE A 215 9.21 1.67 -18.46
CA ILE A 215 9.47 2.98 -17.86
C ILE A 215 10.96 3.16 -17.67
N HIS A 216 11.66 2.15 -17.15
CA HIS A 216 13.10 2.20 -16.94
C HIS A 216 13.87 2.27 -18.27
N GLU A 217 13.46 1.53 -19.31
CA GLU A 217 14.04 1.66 -20.65
C GLU A 217 13.89 3.09 -21.19
N SER A 218 12.70 3.68 -21.04
CA SER A 218 12.43 5.06 -21.45
C SER A 218 13.24 6.06 -20.63
N PHE A 219 13.41 5.81 -19.34
CA PHE A 219 14.30 6.58 -18.47
C PHE A 219 15.75 6.54 -18.97
N LEU A 220 16.29 5.35 -19.24
CA LEU A 220 17.65 5.17 -19.76
C LEU A 220 17.84 5.87 -21.12
N LYS A 221 16.85 5.79 -22.02
CA LYS A 221 16.89 6.53 -23.28
C LYS A 221 16.98 8.04 -23.04
N SER A 222 16.19 8.58 -22.10
CA SER A 222 16.28 10.00 -21.74
C SER A 222 17.64 10.36 -21.17
N TYR A 223 18.16 9.53 -20.29
CA TYR A 223 19.40 9.77 -19.55
C TYR A 223 20.63 9.70 -20.46
N LEU A 224 20.60 8.85 -21.49
CA LEU A 224 21.67 8.68 -22.48
C LEU A 224 21.47 9.53 -23.74
N ASP A 225 20.50 10.43 -23.76
CA ASP A 225 20.11 11.25 -24.93
C ASP A 225 19.85 10.41 -26.20
N LEU A 226 19.26 9.22 -26.03
CA LEU A 226 18.81 8.36 -27.13
C LEU A 226 17.38 8.71 -27.56
N GLU A 227 17.00 8.24 -28.76
CA GLU A 227 15.65 8.40 -29.28
C GLU A 227 14.62 7.67 -28.41
N TRP A 228 13.49 8.35 -28.18
CA TRP A 228 12.43 7.97 -27.24
C TRP A 228 11.32 7.16 -27.89
#